data_AF-A0A7S0HF97-F1
#
_entry.id   AF-A0A7S0HF97-F1
#
_cell.length_a   1.000
_cell.length_b   1.000
_cell.length_c   1.000
_cell.angle_alpha   90.00
_cell.angle_beta   90.00
_cell.angle_gamma   90.00
#
_symmetry.space_group_name_H-M   'P 1'
#
loop_
_entity.id
_entity.type
_entity.pdbx_description
1 polymer ?
#
loop_
_entity_poly.entity_id
_entity_poly.type
_entity_poly.pdbx_seq_one_letter_code
_entity_poly.pdbx_strand_id
1 'polypeptide(L)'
;MEDNQAALQTMLASRFVVGIRAQVEGWDKKLSLLSETLDEWLAVQRSWMYLESIFGAPDIQKQLPQETVQFLRVDQSWKDIMKKTKKRPNCIEACTADGVLGLFQEANKVLEKIQKSLEDYLETKRMGFPRFYFLSNDELLEILAQTRNVQAVQPHMMKCFDAIKKLDFGGEHESSPVRTKDETSVDIYGMISSEGEYVTLGKNLKARGEVEHWLSSVEKAMVTQLRILCKEALDDYEGRDRHQWVFDHAGQLLINVSQITWARGAESALDGELVPGDPRKGISTWFDQNVVWLSELCRLVRGDLTKLQRGSLVALITIDVHNRDIIEYLINDGTTSKTDFSWQMRIRYYWNPSVGTFGDLEIFQVTARFLCAYEYLGASFRLVITPLSDRCYMTLTGALELKLGGAPAGPAGTGKTETTKDLAKALSRQCVVFNCGDNLDYKFMGKFFKGLAQCGAWACFDEFN
;
A
#
# COMPACT_ATOMS: atom_id res chain seq x y z
N MET A 1 36.05 -22.99 -21.29
CA MET A 1 36.99 -23.13 -20.15
C MET A 1 36.88 -24.53 -19.59
N GLU A 2 35.67 -24.92 -19.21
CA GLU A 2 35.31 -26.26 -18.72
C GLU A 2 35.80 -27.39 -19.65
N ASP A 3 35.61 -27.27 -20.97
CA ASP A 3 36.13 -28.25 -21.95
C ASP A 3 37.65 -28.45 -21.88
N ASN A 4 38.40 -27.35 -21.68
CA ASN A 4 39.86 -27.38 -21.60
C ASN A 4 40.32 -27.97 -20.25
N GLN A 5 39.61 -27.67 -19.15
CA GLN A 5 39.84 -28.32 -17.86
C GLN A 5 39.56 -29.83 -17.94
N ALA A 6 38.44 -30.24 -18.54
CA ALA A 6 38.11 -31.66 -18.74
C ALA A 6 39.15 -32.39 -19.61
N ALA A 7 39.65 -31.73 -20.66
CA ALA A 7 40.72 -32.25 -21.49
C ALA A 7 42.04 -32.43 -20.70
N LEU A 8 42.44 -31.44 -19.88
CA LEU A 8 43.64 -31.53 -19.05
C LEU A 8 43.53 -32.62 -17.99
N GLN A 9 42.38 -32.78 -17.35
CA GLN A 9 42.12 -33.87 -16.38
C GLN A 9 42.22 -35.24 -17.06
N THR A 10 41.69 -35.36 -18.28
CA THR A 10 41.84 -36.58 -19.10
C THR A 10 43.31 -36.86 -19.45
N MET A 11 44.08 -35.81 -19.76
CA MET A 11 45.52 -35.94 -20.01
C MET A 11 46.30 -36.34 -18.76
N LEU A 12 45.98 -35.80 -17.58
CA LEU A 12 46.59 -36.18 -16.30
C LEU A 12 46.32 -37.64 -15.92
N ALA A 13 45.14 -38.15 -16.26
CA ALA A 13 44.77 -39.55 -16.07
C ALA A 13 45.46 -40.53 -17.04
N SER A 14 46.08 -40.03 -18.11
CA SER A 14 46.76 -40.86 -19.10
C SER A 14 48.13 -41.33 -18.62
N ARG A 15 48.42 -42.62 -18.81
CA ARG A 15 49.75 -43.22 -18.56
C ARG A 15 50.89 -42.60 -19.38
N PHE A 16 50.58 -41.91 -20.48
CA PHE A 16 51.56 -41.29 -21.38
C PHE A 16 51.91 -39.83 -21.00
N VAL A 17 51.32 -39.29 -19.94
CA VAL A 17 51.52 -37.89 -19.54
C VAL A 17 52.92 -37.58 -19.02
N VAL A 18 53.75 -38.59 -18.71
CA VAL A 18 55.05 -38.46 -18.03
C VAL A 18 55.95 -37.39 -18.67
N GLY A 19 56.01 -37.31 -20.00
CA GLY A 19 56.87 -36.34 -20.71
C GLY A 19 56.37 -34.89 -20.69
N ILE A 20 55.07 -34.67 -20.42
CA ILE A 20 54.43 -33.33 -20.45
C ILE A 20 53.73 -32.97 -19.14
N ARG A 21 53.83 -33.80 -18.10
CA ARG A 21 53.08 -33.65 -16.85
C ARG A 21 53.21 -32.25 -16.25
N ALA A 22 54.43 -31.71 -16.17
CA ALA A 22 54.66 -30.37 -15.64
C ALA A 22 53.93 -29.26 -16.42
N GLN A 23 53.77 -29.42 -17.74
CA GLN A 23 53.02 -28.47 -18.56
C GLN A 23 51.52 -28.60 -18.33
N VAL A 24 51.02 -29.84 -18.27
CA VAL A 24 49.59 -30.11 -18.02
C VAL A 24 49.17 -29.60 -16.63
N GLU A 25 49.95 -29.89 -15.58
CA GLU A 25 49.72 -29.37 -14.23
C GLU A 25 49.82 -27.84 -14.16
N GLY A 26 50.74 -27.23 -14.92
CA GLY A 26 50.87 -25.78 -15.00
C GLY A 26 49.64 -25.12 -15.64
N TRP A 27 49.10 -25.72 -16.70
CA TRP A 27 47.86 -25.25 -17.33
C TRP A 27 46.63 -25.48 -16.46
N ASP A 28 46.53 -26.62 -15.79
CA ASP A 28 45.44 -26.93 -14.87
C ASP A 28 45.37 -25.89 -13.74
N LYS A 29 46.50 -25.60 -13.08
CA LYS A 29 46.59 -24.54 -12.07
C LYS A 29 46.19 -23.16 -12.61
N LYS A 30 46.65 -22.80 -13.81
CA LYS A 30 46.30 -21.51 -14.44
C LYS A 30 44.81 -21.41 -14.76
N LEU A 31 44.21 -22.47 -15.29
CA LEU A 31 42.79 -22.49 -15.63
C LEU A 31 41.89 -22.50 -14.39
N SER A 32 42.29 -23.20 -13.33
CA SER A 32 41.58 -23.16 -12.04
C SER A 32 41.64 -21.76 -11.41
N LEU A 33 42.82 -21.13 -11.38
CA LEU A 33 42.97 -19.75 -10.89
C LEU A 33 42.16 -18.74 -11.74
N LEU A 34 42.18 -18.90 -13.07
CA LEU A 34 41.36 -18.11 -13.99
C LEU A 34 39.88 -18.23 -13.66
N SER A 35 39.38 -19.45 -13.45
CA SER A 35 37.98 -19.72 -13.11
C SER A 35 37.58 -19.02 -11.80
N GLU A 36 38.33 -19.27 -10.73
CA GLU A 36 38.08 -18.65 -9.42
C GLU A 36 38.11 -17.11 -9.50
N THR A 37 39.07 -16.56 -10.24
CA THR A 37 39.19 -15.11 -10.41
C THR A 37 38.01 -14.53 -11.18
N LEU A 38 37.52 -15.21 -12.22
CA LEU A 38 36.36 -14.75 -12.99
C LEU A 38 35.07 -14.82 -12.18
N ASP A 39 34.87 -15.85 -11.36
CA ASP A 39 33.70 -15.96 -10.50
C ASP A 39 33.64 -14.80 -9.50
N GLU A 40 34.76 -14.52 -8.82
CA GLU A 40 34.91 -13.38 -7.91
C GLU A 40 34.76 -12.04 -8.64
N TRP A 41 35.36 -11.91 -9.83
CA TRP A 41 35.25 -10.71 -10.66
C TRP A 41 33.79 -10.42 -11.02
N LEU A 42 33.06 -11.42 -11.52
CA LEU A 42 31.65 -11.27 -11.90
C LEU A 42 30.77 -10.93 -10.69
N ALA A 43 31.08 -11.48 -9.52
CA ALA A 43 30.42 -11.10 -8.26
C ALA A 43 30.69 -9.63 -7.90
N VAL A 44 31.94 -9.17 -7.97
CA VAL A 44 32.28 -7.75 -7.74
C VAL A 44 31.54 -6.86 -8.72
N GLN A 45 31.52 -7.22 -10.01
CA GLN A 45 30.86 -6.44 -11.05
C GLN A 45 29.38 -6.21 -10.72
N ARG A 46 28.65 -7.27 -10.40
CA ARG A 46 27.21 -7.19 -10.07
C ARG A 46 26.96 -6.29 -8.87
N SER A 47 27.68 -6.55 -7.77
CA SER A 47 27.52 -5.78 -6.53
C SER A 47 27.95 -4.32 -6.69
N TRP A 48 29.04 -4.07 -7.43
CA TRP A 48 29.54 -2.73 -7.69
C TRP A 48 28.58 -1.92 -8.57
N MET A 49 28.02 -2.49 -9.64
CA MET A 49 27.05 -1.80 -10.49
C MET A 49 25.79 -1.37 -9.72
N TYR A 50 25.30 -2.22 -8.82
CA TYR A 50 24.16 -1.89 -7.96
C TYR A 50 24.49 -0.79 -6.94
N LEU A 51 25.66 -0.87 -6.30
CA LEU A 51 26.05 0.11 -5.29
C LEU A 51 26.53 1.44 -5.88
N GLU A 52 27.06 1.46 -7.10
CA GLU A 52 27.51 2.70 -7.77
C GLU A 52 26.36 3.69 -7.99
N SER A 53 25.19 3.20 -8.42
CA SER A 53 24.01 4.06 -8.62
C SER A 53 23.52 4.67 -7.30
N ILE A 54 23.61 3.91 -6.20
CA ILE A 54 23.12 4.29 -4.87
C ILE A 54 24.10 5.26 -4.20
N PHE A 55 25.37 4.88 -4.09
CA PHE A 55 26.41 5.69 -3.47
C PHE A 55 26.86 6.85 -4.38
N GLY A 56 26.35 6.95 -5.61
CA GLY A 56 26.45 8.17 -6.42
C GLY A 56 25.59 9.32 -5.88
N ALA A 57 24.53 9.04 -5.12
CA ALA A 57 23.63 10.05 -4.57
C ALA A 57 24.27 10.78 -3.36
N PRO A 58 24.46 12.12 -3.41
CA PRO A 58 25.11 12.86 -2.32
C PRO A 58 24.40 12.76 -0.97
N ASP A 59 23.08 12.58 -0.96
CA ASP A 59 22.32 12.49 0.28
C ASP A 59 22.50 11.11 0.95
N ILE A 60 22.58 10.02 0.18
CA ILE A 60 22.93 8.70 0.72
C ILE A 60 24.36 8.71 1.27
N GLN A 61 25.31 9.36 0.58
CA GLN A 61 26.69 9.47 1.08
C GLN A 61 26.78 10.15 2.45
N LYS A 62 25.94 11.16 2.71
CA LYS A 62 25.87 11.84 4.02
C LYS A 62 25.28 10.96 5.11
N GLN A 63 24.32 10.10 4.74
CA GLN A 63 23.64 9.18 5.66
C GLN A 63 24.52 7.97 6.01
N LEU A 64 25.34 7.51 5.05
CA LEU A 64 26.22 6.34 5.18
C LEU A 64 27.70 6.70 4.87
N PRO A 65 28.35 7.56 5.68
CA PRO A 65 29.67 8.09 5.35
C PRO A 65 30.78 7.03 5.44
N GLN A 66 30.68 6.07 6.38
CA GLN A 66 31.70 5.03 6.54
C GLN A 66 31.69 4.05 5.37
N GLU A 67 30.50 3.62 4.97
CA GLU A 67 30.24 2.76 3.81
C GLU A 67 30.65 3.45 2.53
N THR A 68 30.40 4.76 2.40
CA THR A 68 30.83 5.56 1.24
C THR A 68 32.33 5.53 1.06
N VAL A 69 33.10 5.74 2.14
CA VAL A 69 34.57 5.70 2.08
C VAL A 69 35.07 4.30 1.67
N GLN A 70 34.44 3.24 2.20
CA GLN A 70 34.77 1.86 1.83
C GLN A 70 34.44 1.59 0.35
N PHE A 71 33.27 2.01 -0.12
CA PHE A 71 32.83 1.85 -1.50
C PHE A 71 33.79 2.56 -2.46
N LEU A 72 34.14 3.82 -2.20
CA LEU A 72 35.05 4.59 -3.07
C LEU A 72 36.45 3.95 -3.17
N ARG A 73 36.91 3.28 -2.12
CA ARG A 73 38.17 2.50 -2.17
C ARG A 73 38.04 1.29 -3.11
N VAL A 74 36.93 0.56 -3.02
CA VAL A 74 36.65 -0.57 -3.92
C VAL A 74 36.44 -0.09 -5.35
N ASP A 75 35.72 1.02 -5.55
CA ASP A 75 35.48 1.66 -6.84
C ASP A 75 36.77 2.04 -7.55
N GLN A 76 37.71 2.68 -6.84
CA GLN A 76 39.01 3.02 -7.39
C GLN A 76 39.81 1.78 -7.78
N SER A 77 39.85 0.76 -6.91
CA SER A 77 40.51 -0.52 -7.19
C SER A 77 39.92 -1.21 -8.43
N TRP A 78 38.60 -1.29 -8.50
CA TRP A 78 37.84 -1.84 -9.63
C TRP A 78 38.18 -1.13 -10.93
N LYS A 79 38.09 0.21 -10.96
CA LYS A 79 38.40 1.04 -12.14
C LYS A 79 39.85 0.88 -12.59
N ASP A 80 40.80 0.74 -11.67
CA ASP A 80 42.21 0.54 -12.01
C ASP A 80 42.46 -0.86 -12.61
N ILE A 81 41.82 -1.90 -12.09
CA ILE A 81 41.87 -3.25 -12.68
C ILE A 81 41.24 -3.21 -14.08
N MET A 82 40.04 -2.64 -14.25
CA MET A 82 39.37 -2.54 -15.57
C MET A 82 40.24 -1.79 -16.59
N LYS A 83 40.91 -0.70 -16.19
CA LYS A 83 41.85 0.03 -17.08
C LYS A 83 43.06 -0.82 -17.47
N LYS A 84 43.63 -1.59 -16.54
CA LYS A 84 44.75 -2.50 -16.81
C LYS A 84 44.33 -3.60 -17.78
N THR A 85 43.17 -4.22 -17.55
CA THR A 85 42.63 -5.28 -18.41
C THR A 85 42.28 -4.76 -19.80
N LYS A 86 41.72 -3.54 -19.92
CA LYS A 86 41.48 -2.92 -21.23
C LYS A 86 42.77 -2.72 -22.03
N LYS A 87 43.89 -2.44 -21.36
CA LYS A 87 45.21 -2.32 -22.00
C LYS A 87 45.81 -3.66 -22.39
N ARG A 88 45.50 -4.74 -21.65
CA ARG A 88 45.98 -6.11 -21.90
C ARG A 88 44.81 -7.10 -21.82
N PRO A 89 44.08 -7.30 -22.93
CA PRO A 89 42.81 -8.04 -22.92
C PRO A 89 42.96 -9.56 -22.89
N ASN A 90 44.18 -10.10 -22.80
CA ASN A 90 44.38 -11.55 -22.71
C ASN A 90 43.82 -12.06 -21.37
N CYS A 91 42.81 -12.94 -21.43
CA CYS A 91 42.08 -13.39 -20.24
C CYS A 91 42.97 -14.15 -19.25
N ILE A 92 43.91 -14.96 -19.73
CA ILE A 92 44.84 -15.70 -18.88
C ILE A 92 45.74 -14.70 -18.15
N GLU A 93 46.41 -13.81 -18.88
CA GLU A 93 47.31 -12.82 -18.26
C GLU A 93 46.58 -11.88 -17.29
N ALA A 94 45.37 -11.46 -17.61
CA ALA A 94 44.60 -10.53 -16.78
C ALA A 94 44.10 -11.18 -15.48
N CYS A 95 43.64 -12.44 -15.54
CA CYS A 95 43.06 -13.10 -14.37
C CYS A 95 44.10 -13.85 -13.53
N THR A 96 45.21 -14.32 -14.13
CA THR A 96 46.28 -14.99 -13.37
C THR A 96 47.40 -14.04 -12.95
N ALA A 97 47.22 -12.72 -13.05
CA ALA A 97 48.20 -11.76 -12.56
C ALA A 97 48.25 -11.78 -11.02
N ASP A 98 49.46 -11.66 -10.48
CA ASP A 98 49.69 -11.79 -9.04
C ASP A 98 48.83 -10.82 -8.22
N GLY A 99 48.10 -11.37 -7.25
CA GLY A 99 47.26 -10.62 -6.31
C GLY A 99 45.88 -10.22 -6.83
N VAL A 100 45.54 -10.44 -8.12
CA VAL A 100 44.23 -10.05 -8.67
C VAL A 100 43.07 -10.79 -8.00
N LEU A 101 43.18 -12.12 -7.85
CA LEU A 101 42.17 -12.91 -7.14
C LEU A 101 41.91 -12.37 -5.72
N GLY A 102 42.97 -12.13 -4.95
CA GLY A 102 42.87 -11.61 -3.59
C GLY A 102 42.22 -10.22 -3.51
N LEU A 103 42.47 -9.36 -4.50
CA LEU A 103 41.82 -8.05 -4.59
C LEU A 103 40.30 -8.18 -4.84
N PHE A 104 39.86 -9.10 -5.71
CA PHE A 104 38.43 -9.32 -5.93
C PHE A 104 37.74 -9.97 -4.73
N GLN A 105 38.38 -10.95 -4.09
CA GLN A 105 37.86 -11.58 -2.86
C GLN A 105 37.68 -10.55 -1.74
N GLU A 106 38.66 -9.65 -1.55
CA GLU A 106 38.55 -8.58 -0.55
C GLU A 106 37.49 -7.56 -0.95
N ALA A 107 37.41 -7.19 -2.22
CA ALA A 107 36.35 -6.31 -2.72
C ALA A 107 34.96 -6.90 -2.47
N ASN A 108 34.73 -8.18 -2.75
CA ASN A 108 33.44 -8.84 -2.49
C ASN A 108 33.08 -8.82 -1.00
N LYS A 109 34.01 -9.14 -0.09
CA LYS A 109 33.76 -9.04 1.36
C LYS A 109 33.36 -7.64 1.81
N VAL A 110 34.04 -6.62 1.28
CA VAL A 110 33.71 -5.22 1.59
C VAL A 110 32.35 -4.83 1.01
N LEU A 111 32.04 -5.22 -0.23
CA LEU A 111 30.75 -4.94 -0.87
C LEU A 111 29.59 -5.64 -0.16
N GLU A 112 29.76 -6.90 0.29
CA GLU A 112 28.77 -7.61 1.10
C GLU A 112 28.50 -6.89 2.43
N LYS A 113 29.56 -6.40 3.09
CA LYS A 113 29.41 -5.61 4.32
C LYS A 113 28.64 -4.32 4.07
N ILE A 114 28.95 -3.61 2.98
CA ILE A 114 28.24 -2.39 2.58
C ILE A 114 26.76 -2.70 2.30
N GLN A 115 26.46 -3.78 1.57
CA GLN A 115 25.08 -4.20 1.30
C GLN A 115 24.31 -4.49 2.58
N LYS A 116 24.96 -5.15 3.57
CA LYS A 116 24.33 -5.40 4.86
C LYS A 116 24.04 -4.09 5.62
N SER A 117 25.01 -3.17 5.71
CA SER A 117 24.79 -1.85 6.31
C SER A 117 23.66 -1.07 5.62
N LEU A 118 23.57 -1.17 4.29
CA LEU A 118 22.52 -0.52 3.51
C LEU A 118 21.14 -1.12 3.84
N GLU A 119 21.02 -2.45 3.92
CA GLU A 119 19.75 -3.10 4.29
C GLU A 119 19.32 -2.74 5.71
N ASP A 120 20.27 -2.72 6.66
CA ASP A 120 20.01 -2.28 8.04
C ASP A 120 19.53 -0.82 8.07
N TYR A 121 20.13 0.06 7.27
CA TYR A 121 19.70 1.46 7.12
C TYR A 121 18.27 1.55 6.55
N LEU A 122 17.95 0.82 5.48
CA LEU A 122 16.61 0.81 4.91
C LEU A 122 15.57 0.29 5.91
N GLU A 123 15.91 -0.71 6.72
CA GLU A 123 15.03 -1.20 7.78
C GLU A 123 14.76 -0.11 8.84
N THR A 124 15.76 0.72 9.20
CA THR A 124 15.50 1.86 10.11
C THR A 124 14.48 2.85 9.53
N LYS A 125 14.55 3.12 8.23
CA LYS A 125 13.61 4.01 7.54
C LYS A 125 12.21 3.41 7.47
N ARG A 126 12.10 2.09 7.24
CA ARG A 126 10.81 1.37 7.31
C ARG A 126 10.21 1.39 8.71
N MET A 127 11.01 1.23 9.76
CA MET A 127 10.53 1.36 11.13
C MET A 127 10.06 2.78 11.46
N GLY A 128 10.68 3.81 10.86
CA GLY A 128 10.27 5.20 11.00
C GLY A 128 8.93 5.53 10.34
N PHE A 129 8.63 4.89 9.21
CA PHE A 129 7.34 4.97 8.54
C PHE A 129 6.94 3.60 7.95
N PRO A 130 6.11 2.82 8.67
CA PRO A 130 5.83 1.42 8.33
C PRO A 130 5.25 1.17 6.93
N ARG A 131 4.60 2.15 6.30
CA ARG A 131 4.08 2.00 4.93
C ARG A 131 5.20 1.84 3.88
N PHE A 132 6.46 2.11 4.23
CA PHE A 132 7.62 1.79 3.38
C PHE A 132 7.93 0.29 3.28
N TYR A 133 7.34 -0.57 4.12
CA TYR A 133 7.42 -2.03 3.92
C TYR A 133 6.74 -2.49 2.62
N PHE A 134 5.87 -1.66 2.02
CA PHE A 134 5.21 -1.95 0.75
C PHE A 134 6.00 -1.47 -0.48
N LEU A 135 7.15 -0.82 -0.28
CA LEU A 135 8.05 -0.39 -1.35
C LEU A 135 9.20 -1.38 -1.51
N SER A 136 9.68 -1.54 -2.75
CA SER A 136 10.94 -2.24 -2.99
C SER A 136 12.13 -1.46 -2.42
N ASN A 137 13.30 -2.10 -2.31
CA ASN A 137 14.53 -1.41 -1.91
C ASN A 137 14.85 -0.26 -2.86
N ASP A 138 14.74 -0.47 -4.17
CA ASP A 138 15.04 0.53 -5.20
C ASP A 138 14.11 1.74 -5.09
N GLU A 139 12.81 1.50 -4.90
CA GLU A 139 11.81 2.58 -4.75
C GLU A 139 12.03 3.40 -3.48
N LEU A 140 12.36 2.73 -2.37
CA LEU A 140 12.69 3.44 -1.13
C LEU A 140 13.98 4.25 -1.28
N LEU A 141 14.98 3.73 -2.00
CA LEU A 141 16.21 4.45 -2.29
C LEU A 141 16.00 5.65 -3.21
N GLU A 142 15.11 5.56 -4.20
CA GLU A 142 14.74 6.70 -5.07
C GLU A 142 14.18 7.87 -4.25
N ILE A 143 13.32 7.57 -3.26
CA ILE A 143 12.79 8.57 -2.32
C ILE A 143 13.92 9.15 -1.45
N LEU A 144 14.77 8.30 -0.87
CA LEU A 144 15.82 8.71 0.06
C LEU A 144 16.99 9.43 -0.62
N ALA A 145 17.22 9.19 -1.91
CA ALA A 145 18.27 9.83 -2.69
C ALA A 145 17.96 11.30 -3.03
N GLN A 146 16.69 11.72 -2.92
CA GLN A 146 16.21 13.05 -3.30
C GLN A 146 15.62 13.83 -2.12
N THR A 147 16.28 13.84 -0.96
CA THR A 147 15.74 14.44 0.28
C THR A 147 15.32 15.91 0.17
N ARG A 148 15.92 16.66 -0.77
CA ARG A 148 15.60 18.07 -1.02
C ARG A 148 14.38 18.27 -1.91
N ASN A 149 14.03 17.27 -2.72
CA ASN A 149 12.91 17.32 -3.63
C ASN A 149 11.72 16.59 -3.02
N VAL A 150 10.84 17.33 -2.33
CA VAL A 150 9.65 16.75 -1.67
C VAL A 150 8.69 16.09 -2.66
N GLN A 151 8.74 16.46 -3.94
CA GLN A 151 7.92 15.86 -5.00
C GLN A 151 8.37 14.45 -5.39
N ALA A 152 9.58 14.02 -5.00
CA ALA A 152 10.12 12.70 -5.33
C ALA A 152 9.28 11.54 -4.74
N VAL A 153 8.47 11.78 -3.70
CA VAL A 153 7.58 10.75 -3.15
C VAL A 153 6.36 10.46 -4.01
N GLN A 154 5.93 11.41 -4.85
CA GLN A 154 4.63 11.37 -5.53
C GLN A 154 4.41 10.09 -6.35
N PRO A 155 5.40 9.56 -7.10
CA PRO A 155 5.24 8.32 -7.86
C PRO A 155 4.93 7.08 -7.00
N HIS A 156 5.30 7.10 -5.71
CA HIS A 156 5.20 5.97 -4.80
C HIS A 156 4.00 6.07 -3.84
N MET A 157 3.28 7.20 -3.84
CA MET A 157 2.19 7.45 -2.88
C MET A 157 1.08 6.39 -2.94
N MET A 158 0.69 5.94 -4.14
CA MET A 158 -0.33 4.89 -4.34
C MET A 158 0.10 3.49 -3.85
N LYS A 159 1.38 3.29 -3.52
CA LYS A 159 1.85 2.05 -2.88
C LYS A 159 1.82 2.15 -1.36
N CYS A 160 2.01 3.35 -0.82
CA CYS A 160 1.98 3.60 0.62
C CYS A 160 0.56 3.86 1.15
N PHE A 161 -0.32 4.47 0.35
CA PHE A 161 -1.68 4.85 0.71
C PHE A 161 -2.69 4.28 -0.30
N ASP A 162 -3.92 4.02 0.15
CA ASP A 162 -4.94 3.40 -0.72
C ASP A 162 -5.37 4.32 -1.87
N ALA A 163 -5.66 5.60 -1.56
CA ALA A 163 -6.16 6.55 -2.56
C ALA A 163 -5.39 7.87 -2.65
N ILE A 164 -4.31 8.09 -1.89
CA ILE A 164 -3.48 9.29 -2.09
C ILE A 164 -2.62 9.08 -3.34
N LYS A 165 -3.04 9.68 -4.46
CA LYS A 165 -2.24 9.71 -5.69
C LYS A 165 -1.20 10.82 -5.63
N LYS A 166 -1.58 11.99 -5.12
CA LYS A 166 -0.68 13.12 -4.92
C LYS A 166 -0.96 13.87 -3.64
N LEU A 167 0.07 14.53 -3.11
CA LEU A 167 -0.07 15.58 -2.11
C LEU A 167 0.00 16.94 -2.80
N ASP A 168 -0.85 17.87 -2.39
CA ASP A 168 -0.81 19.25 -2.89
C ASP A 168 0.21 20.07 -2.11
N PHE A 169 1.31 20.44 -2.78
CA PHE A 169 2.35 21.31 -2.23
C PHE A 169 2.12 22.81 -2.52
N GLY A 170 0.96 23.16 -3.07
CA GLY A 170 0.58 24.52 -3.45
C GLY A 170 0.32 24.60 -4.95
N GLY A 171 -0.91 24.90 -5.33
CA GLY A 171 -1.30 25.13 -6.71
C GLY A 171 -1.43 23.87 -7.58
N GLU A 172 -1.44 22.66 -7.00
CA GLU A 172 -1.65 21.42 -7.75
C GLU A 172 -3.12 21.15 -8.10
N HIS A 173 -4.06 21.76 -7.36
CA HIS A 173 -5.50 21.57 -7.53
C HIS A 173 -6.25 22.91 -7.48
N GLU A 174 -7.40 23.00 -8.17
CA GLU A 174 -8.22 24.22 -8.19
C GLU A 174 -8.74 24.63 -6.80
N SER A 175 -8.99 23.62 -5.97
CA SER A 175 -9.41 23.73 -4.56
C SER A 175 -8.27 24.01 -3.58
N SER A 176 -7.02 24.12 -4.07
CA SER A 176 -5.88 24.47 -3.22
C SER A 176 -6.07 25.88 -2.63
N PRO A 177 -5.79 26.08 -1.33
CA PRO A 177 -5.90 27.40 -0.71
C PRO A 177 -4.86 28.40 -1.25
N VAL A 178 -3.79 27.91 -1.88
CA VAL A 178 -2.70 28.73 -2.42
C VAL A 178 -2.47 28.32 -3.87
N ARG A 179 -2.43 29.30 -4.78
CA ARG A 179 -2.17 29.09 -6.22
C ARG A 179 -0.74 29.44 -6.63
N THR A 180 0.23 29.04 -5.82
CA THR A 180 1.65 29.27 -6.12
C THR A 180 2.21 28.02 -6.78
N LYS A 181 2.65 28.10 -8.04
CA LYS A 181 3.44 27.04 -8.69
C LYS A 181 4.90 27.04 -8.22
N ASP A 182 5.12 27.28 -6.93
CA ASP A 182 6.46 27.20 -6.37
C ASP A 182 6.78 25.73 -6.11
N GLU A 183 7.52 25.13 -7.04
CA GLU A 183 7.98 23.73 -6.95
C GLU A 183 8.92 23.50 -5.75
N THR A 184 9.37 24.56 -5.08
CA THR A 184 10.18 24.49 -3.85
C THR A 184 9.37 24.57 -2.57
N SER A 185 8.05 24.74 -2.67
CA SER A 185 7.15 24.75 -1.52
C SER A 185 7.24 23.42 -0.76
N VAL A 186 7.36 23.54 0.55
CA VAL A 186 7.36 22.41 1.49
C VAL A 186 6.06 22.33 2.28
N ASP A 187 5.11 23.24 2.04
CA ASP A 187 3.82 23.24 2.74
C ASP A 187 2.89 22.22 2.07
N ILE A 188 2.20 21.40 2.86
CA ILE A 188 1.27 20.37 2.36
C ILE A 188 -0.14 20.79 2.70
N TYR A 189 -0.99 21.00 1.70
CA TYR A 189 -2.34 21.56 1.87
C TYR A 189 -3.46 20.51 1.82
N GLY A 190 -3.25 19.45 1.05
CA GLY A 190 -4.28 18.45 0.83
C GLY A 190 -3.77 17.19 0.14
N MET A 191 -4.66 16.22 0.06
CA MET A 191 -4.49 14.96 -0.65
C MET A 191 -5.39 14.93 -1.88
N ILE A 192 -4.87 14.37 -2.97
CA ILE A 192 -5.54 14.27 -4.27
C ILE A 192 -5.65 12.80 -4.65
N SER A 193 -6.86 12.34 -4.97
CA SER A 193 -7.12 10.96 -5.38
C SER A 193 -6.83 10.70 -6.87
N SER A 194 -6.88 9.42 -7.26
CA SER A 194 -6.78 9.02 -8.67
C SER A 194 -7.93 9.53 -9.54
N GLU A 195 -9.10 9.72 -8.93
CA GLU A 195 -10.31 10.29 -9.53
C GLU A 195 -10.27 11.82 -9.61
N GLY A 196 -9.27 12.46 -8.98
CA GLY A 196 -9.16 13.92 -8.88
C GLY A 196 -9.96 14.51 -7.72
N GLU A 197 -10.35 13.71 -6.74
CA GLU A 197 -10.96 14.23 -5.51
C GLU A 197 -9.88 14.93 -4.66
N TYR A 198 -10.22 16.08 -4.10
CA TYR A 198 -9.33 16.85 -3.22
C TYR A 198 -9.89 16.90 -1.80
N VAL A 199 -9.06 16.55 -0.82
CA VAL A 199 -9.38 16.70 0.59
C VAL A 199 -8.25 17.45 1.30
N THR A 200 -8.58 18.49 2.05
CA THR A 200 -7.58 19.25 2.82
C THR A 200 -6.97 18.40 3.94
N LEU A 201 -5.72 18.70 4.32
CA LEU A 201 -5.04 18.09 5.47
C LEU A 201 -4.97 19.04 6.69
N GLY A 202 -5.78 20.10 6.69
CA GLY A 202 -5.78 21.10 7.76
C GLY A 202 -4.65 22.13 7.60
N LYS A 203 -4.19 22.70 8.72
CA LYS A 203 -3.21 23.81 8.73
C LYS A 203 -1.83 23.34 9.22
N ASN A 204 -0.79 23.99 8.70
CA ASN A 204 0.60 23.92 9.18
C ASN A 204 1.34 22.58 8.96
N LEU A 205 0.91 21.73 8.03
CA LEU A 205 1.66 20.54 7.67
C LEU A 205 2.80 20.91 6.69
N LYS A 206 4.02 20.47 6.98
CA LYS A 206 5.21 20.79 6.17
C LYS A 206 6.11 19.57 5.97
N ALA A 207 6.57 19.35 4.74
CA ALA A 207 7.59 18.37 4.38
C ALA A 207 8.99 18.89 4.74
N ARG A 208 9.31 18.91 6.04
CA ARG A 208 10.63 19.32 6.55
C ARG A 208 11.28 18.17 7.32
N GLY A 209 12.58 17.99 7.11
CA GLY A 209 13.35 16.93 7.76
C GLY A 209 13.26 15.61 7.02
N GLU A 210 13.37 14.50 7.75
CA GLU A 210 13.38 13.16 7.17
C GLU A 210 12.01 12.74 6.65
N VAL A 211 12.00 11.97 5.56
CA VAL A 211 10.80 11.66 4.79
C VAL A 211 9.77 10.86 5.56
N GLU A 212 10.24 9.90 6.35
CA GLU A 212 9.43 9.06 7.23
C GLU A 212 8.66 9.88 8.27
N HIS A 213 9.24 10.99 8.76
CA HIS A 213 8.64 11.78 9.83
C HIS A 213 7.50 12.65 9.31
N TRP A 214 7.70 13.32 8.19
CA TRP A 214 6.64 14.16 7.64
C TRP A 214 5.55 13.32 6.96
N LEU A 215 5.87 12.16 6.34
CA LEU A 215 4.84 11.24 5.86
C LEU A 215 4.01 10.63 7.00
N SER A 216 4.63 10.30 8.14
CA SER A 216 3.89 9.91 9.34
C SER A 216 2.97 11.04 9.85
N SER A 217 3.37 12.30 9.64
CA SER A 217 2.53 13.45 9.99
C SER A 217 1.38 13.64 9.00
N VAL A 218 1.59 13.37 7.70
CA VAL A 218 0.53 13.30 6.68
C VAL A 218 -0.50 12.24 7.03
N GLU A 219 -0.07 11.03 7.40
CA GLU A 219 -0.97 9.94 7.80
C GLU A 219 -1.85 10.33 9.01
N LYS A 220 -1.24 10.92 10.05
CA LYS A 220 -1.98 11.39 11.22
C LYS A 220 -2.95 12.51 10.87
N ALA A 221 -2.53 13.44 10.01
CA ALA A 221 -3.38 14.54 9.54
C ALA A 221 -4.55 14.03 8.70
N MET A 222 -4.32 13.05 7.83
CA MET A 222 -5.36 12.38 7.03
C MET A 222 -6.46 11.80 7.91
N VAL A 223 -6.10 10.93 8.87
CA VAL A 223 -7.06 10.30 9.78
C VAL A 223 -7.82 11.35 10.59
N THR A 224 -7.09 12.34 11.14
CA THR A 224 -7.70 13.40 11.95
C THR A 224 -8.67 14.24 11.14
N GLN A 225 -8.28 14.66 9.94
CA GLN A 225 -9.06 15.57 9.13
C GLN A 225 -10.28 14.87 8.52
N LEU A 226 -10.16 13.62 8.09
CA LEU A 226 -11.33 12.83 7.64
C LEU A 226 -12.34 12.62 8.77
N ARG A 227 -11.90 12.42 10.02
CA ARG A 227 -12.82 12.37 11.17
C ARG A 227 -13.54 13.70 11.39
N ILE A 228 -12.83 14.82 11.36
CA ILE A 228 -13.42 16.16 11.50
C ILE A 228 -14.44 16.42 10.38
N LEU A 229 -14.03 16.18 9.13
CA LEU A 229 -14.91 16.35 7.96
C LEU A 229 -16.11 15.40 8.00
N CYS A 230 -15.98 14.19 8.56
CA CYS A 230 -17.11 13.28 8.75
C CYS A 230 -18.15 13.85 9.73
N LYS A 231 -17.70 14.51 10.82
CA LYS A 231 -18.59 15.20 11.76
C LYS A 231 -19.26 16.39 11.09
N GLU A 232 -18.50 17.21 10.38
CA GLU A 232 -19.01 18.38 9.65
C GLU A 232 -20.05 17.97 8.60
N ALA A 233 -19.77 16.90 7.85
CA ALA A 233 -20.69 16.35 6.86
C ALA A 233 -21.98 15.82 7.49
N LEU A 234 -21.89 15.19 8.67
CA LEU A 234 -23.06 14.73 9.42
C LEU A 234 -23.91 15.89 9.94
N ASP A 235 -23.29 16.94 10.46
CA ASP A 235 -23.99 18.12 10.95
C ASP A 235 -24.66 18.89 9.81
N ASP A 236 -23.98 19.02 8.67
CA ASP A 236 -24.53 19.66 7.46
C ASP A 236 -25.70 18.87 6.85
N TYR A 237 -25.77 17.56 7.09
CA TYR A 237 -26.89 16.73 6.64
C TYR A 237 -28.20 17.10 7.37
N GLU A 238 -28.11 17.48 8.65
CA GLU A 238 -29.26 17.84 9.48
C GLU A 238 -29.80 19.23 9.07
N GLY A 239 -30.69 19.26 8.08
CA GLY A 239 -31.37 20.49 7.62
C GLY A 239 -31.25 20.76 6.13
N ARG A 240 -30.64 19.85 5.36
CA ARG A 240 -30.49 19.96 3.91
C ARG A 240 -31.20 18.84 3.18
N ASP A 241 -31.63 19.13 1.96
CA ASP A 241 -32.14 18.11 1.06
C ASP A 241 -31.00 17.19 0.61
N ARG A 242 -31.18 15.88 0.79
CA ARG A 242 -30.18 14.86 0.47
C ARG A 242 -29.63 15.00 -0.96
N HIS A 243 -30.50 15.25 -1.93
CA HIS A 243 -30.13 15.37 -3.35
C HIS A 243 -29.27 16.61 -3.66
N GLN A 244 -29.21 17.61 -2.77
CA GLN A 244 -28.30 18.75 -2.89
C GLN A 244 -27.01 18.52 -2.11
N TRP A 245 -27.13 17.95 -0.92
CA TRP A 245 -26.03 17.67 0.00
C TRP A 245 -24.95 16.73 -0.60
N VAL A 246 -25.35 15.81 -1.49
CA VAL A 246 -24.43 14.83 -2.12
C VAL A 246 -23.31 15.41 -2.99
N PHE A 247 -23.28 16.72 -3.23
CA PHE A 247 -22.24 17.37 -4.04
C PHE A 247 -21.17 18.12 -3.24
N ASP A 248 -21.36 18.28 -1.93
CA ASP A 248 -20.54 19.20 -1.12
C ASP A 248 -19.45 18.51 -0.29
N HIS A 249 -19.48 17.17 -0.21
CA HIS A 249 -18.58 16.39 0.63
C HIS A 249 -17.84 15.32 -0.18
N ALA A 250 -16.68 14.89 0.31
CA ALA A 250 -15.88 13.84 -0.32
C ALA A 250 -16.67 12.52 -0.37
N GLY A 251 -16.48 11.73 -1.44
CA GLY A 251 -17.25 10.52 -1.75
C GLY A 251 -17.27 9.50 -0.62
N GLN A 252 -16.14 9.29 0.06
CA GLN A 252 -16.08 8.43 1.24
C GLN A 252 -16.98 8.92 2.38
N LEU A 253 -16.97 10.23 2.65
CA LEU A 253 -17.75 10.85 3.73
C LEU A 253 -19.25 10.84 3.40
N LEU A 254 -19.61 11.01 2.11
CA LEU A 254 -20.97 10.85 1.63
C LEU A 254 -21.54 9.48 1.99
N ILE A 255 -20.79 8.42 1.72
CA ILE A 255 -21.20 7.04 2.03
C ILE A 255 -21.30 6.83 3.55
N ASN A 256 -20.32 7.31 4.31
CA ASN A 256 -20.31 7.15 5.77
C ASN A 256 -21.54 7.80 6.42
N VAL A 257 -21.82 9.07 6.10
CA VAL A 257 -22.98 9.80 6.66
C VAL A 257 -24.30 9.23 6.14
N SER A 258 -24.36 8.81 4.87
CA SER A 258 -25.51 8.09 4.31
C SER A 258 -25.82 6.81 5.09
N GLN A 259 -24.79 6.03 5.44
CA GLN A 259 -24.94 4.81 6.23
C GLN A 259 -25.41 5.09 7.66
N ILE A 260 -24.89 6.14 8.31
CA ILE A 260 -25.33 6.55 9.66
C ILE A 260 -26.81 6.94 9.66
N THR A 261 -27.19 7.80 8.73
CA THR A 261 -28.56 8.31 8.61
C THR A 261 -29.54 7.21 8.20
N TRP A 262 -29.11 6.32 7.30
CA TRP A 262 -29.87 5.15 6.92
C TRP A 262 -30.14 4.21 8.11
N ALA A 263 -29.10 3.84 8.86
CA ALA A 263 -29.22 2.94 10.01
C ALA A 263 -30.09 3.56 11.11
N ARG A 264 -29.94 4.86 11.39
CA ARG A 264 -30.78 5.59 12.35
C ARG A 264 -32.25 5.54 11.96
N GLY A 265 -32.59 5.79 10.69
CA GLY A 265 -33.97 5.74 10.22
C GLY A 265 -34.58 4.35 10.25
N ALA A 266 -33.80 3.31 9.94
CA ALA A 266 -34.24 1.93 10.07
C ALA A 266 -34.52 1.54 11.53
N GLU A 267 -33.68 1.98 12.47
CA GLU A 267 -33.89 1.71 13.90
C GLU A 267 -35.07 2.48 14.47
N SER A 268 -35.25 3.76 14.13
CA SER A 268 -36.46 4.51 14.51
C SER A 268 -37.74 3.89 13.93
N ALA A 269 -37.67 3.28 12.74
CA ALA A 269 -38.79 2.52 12.19
C ALA A 269 -39.07 1.24 12.99
N LEU A 270 -38.03 0.49 13.37
CA LEU A 270 -38.16 -0.74 14.16
C LEU A 270 -38.57 -0.48 15.61
N ASP A 271 -38.16 0.65 16.19
CA ASP A 271 -38.56 1.07 17.54
C ASP A 271 -40.00 1.64 17.58
N GLY A 272 -40.68 1.74 16.43
CA GLY A 272 -42.05 2.25 16.33
C GLY A 272 -42.15 3.77 16.52
N GLU A 273 -41.05 4.51 16.31
CA GLU A 273 -41.02 5.97 16.39
C GLU A 273 -41.53 6.60 15.10
N LEU A 274 -41.22 6.01 13.95
CA LEU A 274 -41.63 6.53 12.64
C LEU A 274 -43.15 6.41 12.43
N VAL A 275 -43.74 5.31 12.89
CA VAL A 275 -45.18 5.12 12.97
C VAL A 275 -45.50 4.65 14.38
N PRO A 276 -46.16 5.48 15.22
CA PRO A 276 -46.31 5.22 16.64
C PRO A 276 -46.85 3.81 16.96
N GLY A 277 -45.99 2.98 17.55
CA GLY A 277 -46.35 1.63 18.00
C GLY A 277 -46.56 0.58 16.90
N ASP A 278 -46.23 0.89 15.64
CA ASP A 278 -46.34 -0.05 14.52
C ASP A 278 -45.01 -0.16 13.75
N PRO A 279 -44.07 -1.00 14.23
CA PRO A 279 -42.80 -1.23 13.56
C PRO A 279 -42.92 -1.75 12.13
N ARG A 280 -43.97 -2.53 11.82
CA ARG A 280 -44.19 -3.10 10.47
C ARG A 280 -44.55 -2.01 9.47
N LYS A 281 -45.45 -1.11 9.86
CA LYS A 281 -45.79 0.05 9.04
C LYS A 281 -44.65 1.07 9.01
N GLY A 282 -43.91 1.21 10.11
CA GLY A 282 -42.67 1.99 10.18
C GLY A 282 -41.66 1.55 9.12
N ILE A 283 -41.29 0.27 9.10
CA ILE A 283 -40.28 -0.25 8.18
C ILE A 283 -40.74 -0.17 6.70
N SER A 284 -42.05 -0.35 6.44
CA SER A 284 -42.63 -0.12 5.11
C SER A 284 -42.55 1.34 4.68
N THR A 285 -42.84 2.28 5.59
CA THR A 285 -42.72 3.72 5.32
C THR A 285 -41.26 4.11 5.06
N TRP A 286 -40.33 3.49 5.79
CA TRP A 286 -38.90 3.69 5.57
C TRP A 286 -38.44 3.16 4.21
N PHE A 287 -38.95 2.00 3.78
CA PHE A 287 -38.70 1.46 2.44
C PHE A 287 -39.11 2.46 1.35
N ASP A 288 -40.32 3.01 1.44
CA ASP A 288 -40.82 3.99 0.46
C ASP A 288 -39.91 5.22 0.39
N GLN A 289 -39.43 5.71 1.53
CA GLN A 289 -38.47 6.83 1.58
C GLN A 289 -37.14 6.49 0.90
N ASN A 290 -36.62 5.26 1.09
CA ASN A 290 -35.41 4.79 0.40
C ASN A 290 -35.62 4.74 -1.12
N VAL A 291 -36.79 4.30 -1.58
CA VAL A 291 -37.14 4.27 -3.02
C VAL A 291 -37.22 5.69 -3.60
N VAL A 292 -37.78 6.65 -2.86
CA VAL A 292 -37.81 8.06 -3.28
C VAL A 292 -36.40 8.61 -3.41
N TRP A 293 -35.56 8.46 -2.39
CA TRP A 293 -34.17 8.93 -2.45
C TRP A 293 -33.38 8.29 -3.59
N LEU A 294 -33.49 6.98 -3.78
CA LEU A 294 -32.86 6.28 -4.91
C LEU A 294 -33.32 6.85 -6.25
N SER A 295 -34.62 7.13 -6.39
CA SER A 295 -35.17 7.71 -7.62
C SER A 295 -34.62 9.11 -7.90
N GLU A 296 -34.45 9.93 -6.85
CA GLU A 296 -33.82 11.24 -6.94
C GLU A 296 -32.35 11.15 -7.35
N LEU A 297 -31.56 10.29 -6.70
CA LEU A 297 -30.16 10.05 -7.05
C LEU A 297 -30.02 9.52 -8.50
N CYS A 298 -30.90 8.60 -8.91
CA CYS A 298 -30.96 8.11 -10.29
C CYS A 298 -31.34 9.19 -11.30
N ARG A 299 -32.11 10.22 -10.88
CA ARG A 299 -32.37 11.39 -11.72
C ARG A 299 -31.13 12.28 -11.83
N LEU A 300 -30.47 12.55 -10.71
CA LEU A 300 -29.24 13.36 -10.68
C LEU A 300 -28.13 12.77 -11.53
N VAL A 301 -27.89 11.46 -11.42
CA VAL A 301 -26.83 10.79 -12.19
C VAL A 301 -27.07 10.85 -13.69
N ARG A 302 -28.32 11.03 -14.16
CA ARG A 302 -28.65 11.22 -15.58
C ARG A 302 -28.44 12.66 -16.06
N GLY A 303 -28.23 13.60 -15.15
CA GLY A 303 -27.93 15.00 -15.45
C GLY A 303 -26.48 15.21 -15.92
N ASP A 304 -26.15 16.48 -16.12
CA ASP A 304 -24.80 16.92 -16.42
C ASP A 304 -23.99 17.00 -15.12
N LEU A 305 -22.90 16.22 -15.06
CA LEU A 305 -22.08 16.02 -13.86
C LEU A 305 -20.63 15.83 -14.27
N THR A 306 -19.71 16.32 -13.45
CA THR A 306 -18.29 16.01 -13.63
C THR A 306 -18.04 14.51 -13.46
N LYS A 307 -16.92 14.02 -14.00
CA LYS A 307 -16.53 12.60 -13.86
C LYS A 307 -16.45 12.18 -12.39
N LEU A 308 -15.90 13.05 -11.53
CA LEU A 308 -15.78 12.83 -10.10
C LEU A 308 -17.16 12.72 -9.43
N GLN A 309 -18.03 13.72 -9.63
CA GLN A 309 -19.40 13.72 -9.07
C GLN A 309 -20.18 12.49 -9.50
N ARG A 310 -20.10 12.11 -10.79
CA ARG A 310 -20.75 10.92 -11.32
C ARG A 310 -20.21 9.65 -10.67
N GLY A 311 -18.89 9.54 -10.47
CA GLY A 311 -18.26 8.42 -9.77
C GLY A 311 -18.76 8.29 -8.33
N SER A 312 -18.72 9.38 -7.55
CA SER A 312 -19.20 9.41 -6.17
C SER A 312 -20.69 9.06 -6.06
N LEU A 313 -21.54 9.59 -6.96
CA LEU A 313 -22.96 9.26 -6.97
C LEU A 313 -23.22 7.80 -7.33
N VAL A 314 -22.50 7.23 -8.30
CA VAL A 314 -22.65 5.81 -8.64
C VAL A 314 -22.28 4.93 -7.45
N ALA A 315 -21.17 5.24 -6.77
CA ALA A 315 -20.75 4.53 -5.57
C ALA A 315 -21.82 4.61 -4.44
N LEU A 316 -22.38 5.80 -4.21
CA LEU A 316 -23.46 6.00 -3.25
C LEU A 316 -24.73 5.22 -3.64
N ILE A 317 -25.15 5.29 -4.90
CA ILE A 317 -26.32 4.56 -5.42
C ILE A 317 -26.15 3.05 -5.24
N THR A 318 -24.96 2.50 -5.52
CA THR A 318 -24.70 1.07 -5.31
C THR A 318 -24.96 0.64 -3.88
N ILE A 319 -24.52 1.44 -2.91
CA ILE A 319 -24.74 1.19 -1.49
C ILE A 319 -26.21 1.38 -1.10
N ASP A 320 -26.86 2.43 -1.61
CA ASP A 320 -28.28 2.71 -1.32
C ASP A 320 -29.22 1.63 -1.88
N VAL A 321 -28.92 1.04 -3.03
CA VAL A 321 -29.69 -0.10 -3.58
C VAL A 321 -29.62 -1.26 -2.61
N HIS A 322 -28.42 -1.60 -2.14
CA HIS A 322 -28.23 -2.66 -1.15
C HIS A 322 -28.98 -2.36 0.16
N ASN A 323 -28.90 -1.12 0.66
CA ASN A 323 -29.63 -0.67 1.84
C ASN A 323 -31.15 -0.82 1.69
N ARG A 324 -31.71 -0.44 0.53
CA ARG A 324 -33.14 -0.63 0.22
C ARG A 324 -33.51 -2.11 0.20
N ASP A 325 -32.69 -2.94 -0.43
CA ASP A 325 -32.91 -4.39 -0.51
C ASP A 325 -32.87 -5.05 0.88
N ILE A 326 -32.04 -4.53 1.81
CA ILE A 326 -32.08 -4.94 3.24
C ILE A 326 -33.44 -4.61 3.85
N ILE A 327 -33.98 -3.40 3.66
CA ILE A 327 -35.27 -3.04 4.22
C ILE A 327 -36.39 -3.92 3.64
N GLU A 328 -36.36 -4.21 2.34
CA GLU A 328 -37.28 -5.17 1.71
C GLU A 328 -37.20 -6.55 2.35
N TYR A 329 -35.98 -7.02 2.61
CA TYR A 329 -35.75 -8.28 3.31
C TYR A 329 -36.37 -8.26 4.72
N LEU A 330 -36.18 -7.19 5.50
CA LEU A 330 -36.75 -7.08 6.85
C LEU A 330 -38.29 -7.09 6.85
N ILE A 331 -38.91 -6.45 5.84
CA ILE A 331 -40.36 -6.50 5.64
C ILE A 331 -40.82 -7.94 5.41
N ASN A 332 -40.17 -8.65 4.50
CA ASN A 332 -40.52 -10.02 4.12
C ASN A 332 -40.28 -11.03 5.26
N ASP A 333 -39.22 -10.82 6.04
CA ASP A 333 -38.88 -11.62 7.23
C ASP A 333 -39.82 -11.31 8.41
N GLY A 334 -40.53 -10.19 8.39
CA GLY A 334 -41.40 -9.76 9.48
C GLY A 334 -40.61 -9.29 10.71
N THR A 335 -39.41 -8.74 10.51
CA THR A 335 -38.57 -8.13 11.57
C THR A 335 -39.33 -6.98 12.22
N THR A 336 -39.37 -6.95 13.55
CA THR A 336 -40.12 -5.93 14.32
C THR A 336 -39.33 -5.28 15.44
N SER A 337 -38.10 -5.74 15.70
CA SER A 337 -37.22 -5.15 16.69
C SER A 337 -35.82 -4.96 16.10
N LYS A 338 -35.15 -3.89 16.51
CA LYS A 338 -33.72 -3.73 16.22
C LYS A 338 -32.88 -4.84 16.85
N THR A 339 -33.34 -5.54 17.88
CA THR A 339 -32.59 -6.67 18.45
C THR A 339 -32.68 -7.96 17.62
N ASP A 340 -33.55 -7.98 16.59
CA ASP A 340 -33.74 -9.16 15.74
C ASP A 340 -32.46 -9.43 14.92
N PHE A 341 -32.11 -10.71 14.80
CA PHE A 341 -30.87 -11.13 14.12
C PHE A 341 -30.81 -10.65 12.67
N SER A 342 -31.95 -10.62 11.97
CA SER A 342 -32.09 -10.13 10.60
C SER A 342 -31.60 -8.69 10.40
N TRP A 343 -31.74 -7.82 11.42
CA TRP A 343 -31.13 -6.49 11.45
C TRP A 343 -29.69 -6.53 11.98
N GLN A 344 -29.46 -7.22 13.10
CA GLN A 344 -28.16 -7.24 13.75
C GLN A 344 -27.04 -7.77 12.85
N MET A 345 -27.33 -8.71 11.94
CA MET A 345 -26.37 -9.29 11.00
C MET A 345 -25.86 -8.30 9.92
N ARG A 346 -26.50 -7.15 9.77
CA ARG A 346 -26.11 -6.11 8.81
C ARG A 346 -25.02 -5.22 9.39
N ILE A 347 -24.18 -4.67 8.51
CA ILE A 347 -23.23 -3.62 8.91
C ILE A 347 -24.01 -2.35 9.20
N ARG A 348 -23.77 -1.74 10.37
CA ARG A 348 -24.49 -0.58 10.86
C ARG A 348 -23.51 0.47 11.36
N TYR A 349 -23.75 1.72 11.00
CA TYR A 349 -22.86 2.84 11.27
C TYR A 349 -23.51 3.75 12.30
N TYR A 350 -22.76 4.14 13.33
CA TYR A 350 -23.25 5.03 14.38
C TYR A 350 -22.20 6.08 14.69
N TRP A 351 -22.65 7.33 14.76
CA TRP A 351 -21.80 8.39 15.29
C TRP A 351 -21.87 8.39 16.82
N ASN A 352 -20.73 8.21 17.49
CA ASN A 352 -20.64 8.28 18.93
C ASN A 352 -19.94 9.58 19.37
N PRO A 353 -20.68 10.57 19.90
CA PRO A 353 -20.10 11.85 20.32
C PRO A 353 -19.21 11.74 21.56
N SER A 354 -19.27 10.62 22.29
CA SER A 354 -18.51 10.41 23.53
C SER A 354 -17.10 9.85 23.30
N VAL A 355 -16.74 9.48 22.06
CA VAL A 355 -15.46 8.87 21.73
C VAL A 355 -14.51 9.91 21.13
N GLY A 356 -13.35 10.10 21.75
CA GLY A 356 -12.35 11.07 21.29
C GLY A 356 -12.78 12.53 21.48
N THR A 357 -12.00 13.46 20.91
CA THR A 357 -12.24 14.91 21.07
C THR A 357 -13.40 15.43 20.22
N PHE A 358 -13.66 14.80 19.07
CA PHE A 358 -14.63 15.28 18.07
C PHE A 358 -15.86 14.36 17.93
N GLY A 359 -15.94 13.28 18.71
CA GLY A 359 -16.77 12.12 18.40
C GLY A 359 -16.08 11.18 17.41
N ASP A 360 -16.61 9.96 17.27
CA ASP A 360 -16.08 8.99 16.32
C ASP A 360 -17.16 8.13 15.66
N LEU A 361 -16.86 7.60 14.49
CA LEU A 361 -17.71 6.69 13.73
C LEU A 361 -17.46 5.25 14.16
N GLU A 362 -18.49 4.62 14.70
CA GLU A 362 -18.50 3.24 15.12
C GLU A 362 -19.26 2.39 14.12
N ILE A 363 -18.70 1.23 13.77
CA ILE A 363 -19.25 0.31 12.80
C ILE A 363 -19.49 -1.02 13.52
N PHE A 364 -20.72 -1.50 13.47
CA PHE A 364 -21.15 -2.73 14.11
C PHE A 364 -21.61 -3.76 13.10
N GLN A 365 -21.32 -5.03 13.38
CA GLN A 365 -21.95 -6.15 12.70
C GLN A 365 -22.08 -7.32 13.67
N VAL A 366 -23.31 -7.82 13.86
CA VAL A 366 -23.65 -8.75 14.93
C VAL A 366 -23.17 -8.19 16.27
N THR A 367 -22.17 -8.81 16.91
CA THR A 367 -21.56 -8.36 18.16
C THR A 367 -20.23 -7.63 17.95
N ALA A 368 -19.66 -7.66 16.74
CA ALA A 368 -18.39 -7.03 16.44
C ALA A 368 -18.53 -5.51 16.41
N ARG A 369 -17.53 -4.82 16.96
CA ARG A 369 -17.51 -3.34 17.04
C ARG A 369 -16.15 -2.83 16.58
N PHE A 370 -16.17 -1.96 15.58
CA PHE A 370 -14.98 -1.33 15.02
C PHE A 370 -15.10 0.19 15.09
N LEU A 371 -13.99 0.87 15.37
CA LEU A 371 -13.86 2.28 15.04
C LEU A 371 -13.46 2.41 13.57
N CYS A 372 -14.08 3.36 12.87
CA CYS A 372 -13.68 3.73 11.52
C CYS A 372 -12.19 4.10 11.51
N ALA A 373 -11.41 3.55 10.58
CA ALA A 373 -9.97 3.81 10.56
C ALA A 373 -9.59 5.10 9.83
N TYR A 374 -10.51 5.67 9.05
CA TYR A 374 -10.30 6.87 8.24
C TYR A 374 -9.05 6.82 7.35
N GLU A 375 -8.75 5.65 6.76
CA GLU A 375 -7.90 5.64 5.57
C GLU A 375 -8.61 6.41 4.46
N TYR A 376 -7.88 7.27 3.74
CA TYR A 376 -8.45 7.97 2.60
C TYR A 376 -8.65 7.01 1.43
N LEU A 377 -9.91 6.83 1.01
CA LEU A 377 -10.31 5.89 -0.04
C LEU A 377 -10.64 6.56 -1.39
N GLY A 378 -10.59 7.89 -1.46
CA GLY A 378 -11.02 8.67 -2.61
C GLY A 378 -12.49 8.44 -2.98
N ALA A 379 -12.87 8.90 -4.17
CA ALA A 379 -14.17 8.63 -4.77
C ALA A 379 -14.21 7.24 -5.45
N SER A 380 -13.80 6.21 -4.71
CA SER A 380 -13.64 4.87 -5.27
C SER A 380 -14.97 4.13 -5.48
N PHE A 381 -14.97 3.23 -6.47
CA PHE A 381 -16.11 2.36 -6.77
C PHE A 381 -16.43 1.41 -5.59
N ARG A 382 -17.72 1.11 -5.42
CA ARG A 382 -18.25 0.13 -4.46
C ARG A 382 -18.76 -1.12 -5.17
N LEU A 383 -18.45 -2.29 -4.62
CA LEU A 383 -18.95 -3.57 -5.12
C LEU A 383 -20.47 -3.66 -4.95
N VAL A 384 -21.17 -4.26 -5.90
CA VAL A 384 -22.57 -4.64 -5.72
C VAL A 384 -22.65 -5.78 -4.71
N ILE A 385 -23.23 -5.50 -3.54
CA ILE A 385 -23.29 -6.46 -2.44
C ILE A 385 -24.45 -7.44 -2.66
N THR A 386 -24.14 -8.74 -2.57
CA THR A 386 -25.12 -9.83 -2.69
C THR A 386 -25.34 -10.52 -1.34
N PRO A 387 -26.39 -11.34 -1.19
CA PRO A 387 -26.58 -12.15 0.03
C PRO A 387 -25.42 -13.09 0.36
N LEU A 388 -24.57 -13.44 -0.62
CA LEU A 388 -23.35 -14.21 -0.40
C LEU A 388 -22.23 -13.33 0.15
N SER A 389 -22.07 -12.11 -0.40
CA SER A 389 -21.11 -11.12 0.09
C SER A 389 -21.42 -10.71 1.53
N ASP A 390 -22.69 -10.52 1.89
CA ASP A 390 -23.12 -10.24 3.28
C ASP A 390 -22.71 -11.32 4.26
N ARG A 391 -22.89 -12.59 3.88
CA ARG A 391 -22.46 -13.72 4.72
C ARG A 391 -20.95 -13.73 4.87
N CYS A 392 -20.21 -13.45 3.79
CA CYS A 392 -18.76 -13.32 3.85
C CYS A 392 -18.34 -12.18 4.80
N TYR A 393 -19.00 -11.02 4.73
CA TYR A 393 -18.75 -9.90 5.64
C TYR A 393 -18.94 -10.30 7.09
N MET A 394 -20.07 -10.93 7.41
CA MET A 394 -20.38 -11.39 8.77
C MET A 394 -19.34 -12.38 9.30
N THR A 395 -18.86 -13.31 8.47
CA THR A 395 -17.79 -14.23 8.86
C THR A 395 -16.47 -13.50 9.08
N LEU A 396 -16.10 -12.58 8.19
CA LEU A 396 -14.84 -11.84 8.29
C LEU A 396 -14.83 -10.88 9.48
N THR A 397 -15.90 -10.13 9.71
CA THR A 397 -16.01 -9.23 10.88
C THR A 397 -16.05 -10.01 12.19
N GLY A 398 -16.74 -11.15 12.24
CA GLY A 398 -16.70 -12.05 13.38
C GLY A 398 -15.29 -12.59 13.66
N ALA A 399 -14.55 -13.00 12.63
CA ALA A 399 -13.16 -13.44 12.78
C ALA A 399 -12.25 -12.31 13.29
N LEU A 400 -12.42 -11.09 12.78
CA LEU A 400 -11.63 -9.93 13.17
C LEU A 400 -11.86 -9.50 14.62
N GLU A 401 -13.09 -9.61 15.12
CA GLU A 401 -13.41 -9.39 16.54
C GLU A 401 -12.59 -10.35 17.42
N LEU A 402 -12.49 -11.61 16.99
CA LEU A 402 -11.71 -12.68 17.63
C LEU A 402 -10.20 -12.61 17.35
N LYS A 403 -9.72 -11.57 16.65
CA LYS A 403 -8.31 -11.40 16.25
C LYS A 403 -7.79 -12.53 15.35
N LEU A 404 -8.67 -13.09 14.51
CA LEU A 404 -8.36 -14.12 13.53
C LEU A 404 -8.40 -13.56 12.10
N GLY A 405 -7.68 -14.22 11.21
CA GLY A 405 -7.84 -14.04 9.76
C GLY A 405 -9.05 -14.81 9.23
N GLY A 406 -9.45 -14.49 7.99
CA GLY A 406 -10.47 -15.24 7.27
C GLY A 406 -9.90 -15.91 6.03
N ALA A 407 -10.48 -17.04 5.64
CA ALA A 407 -10.15 -17.75 4.41
C ALA A 407 -11.40 -17.90 3.52
N PRO A 408 -11.82 -16.84 2.81
CA PRO A 408 -12.89 -16.96 1.81
C PRO A 408 -12.45 -17.96 0.73
N ALA A 409 -13.18 -19.07 0.59
CA ALA A 409 -12.88 -20.12 -0.36
C ALA A 409 -13.94 -20.17 -1.48
N GLY A 410 -13.48 -20.39 -2.72
CA GLY A 410 -14.34 -20.47 -3.90
C GLY A 410 -13.53 -20.42 -5.20
N PRO A 411 -14.15 -20.76 -6.36
CA PRO A 411 -13.47 -20.74 -7.66
C PRO A 411 -12.82 -19.40 -8.02
N ALA A 412 -11.88 -19.41 -8.97
CA ALA A 412 -11.29 -18.17 -9.48
C ALA A 412 -12.37 -17.26 -10.12
N GLY A 413 -12.24 -15.94 -9.96
CA GLY A 413 -13.17 -14.97 -10.54
C GLY A 413 -14.53 -14.84 -9.85
N THR A 414 -14.76 -15.47 -8.69
CA THR A 414 -16.05 -15.37 -7.97
C THR A 414 -16.12 -14.19 -6.99
N GLY A 415 -15.28 -13.17 -7.15
CA GLY A 415 -15.35 -11.93 -6.35
C GLY A 415 -14.78 -12.02 -4.92
N LYS A 416 -13.92 -13.00 -4.61
CA LYS A 416 -13.37 -13.20 -3.25
C LYS A 416 -12.54 -12.00 -2.80
N THR A 417 -11.55 -11.64 -3.62
CA THR A 417 -10.64 -10.52 -3.38
C THR A 417 -11.40 -9.20 -3.36
N GLU A 418 -12.36 -9.02 -4.27
CA GLU A 418 -13.20 -7.83 -4.37
C GLU A 418 -14.12 -7.66 -3.16
N THR A 419 -14.69 -8.76 -2.66
CA THR A 419 -15.52 -8.76 -1.45
C THR A 419 -14.68 -8.34 -0.23
N THR A 420 -13.48 -8.91 -0.05
CA THR A 420 -12.57 -8.53 1.04
C THR A 420 -12.14 -7.05 0.94
N LYS A 421 -11.80 -6.57 -0.26
CA LYS A 421 -11.46 -5.16 -0.51
C LYS A 421 -12.63 -4.25 -0.15
N ASP A 422 -13.85 -4.57 -0.58
CA ASP A 422 -15.03 -3.73 -0.33
C ASP A 422 -15.40 -3.70 1.17
N LEU A 423 -15.18 -4.81 1.91
CA LEU A 423 -15.31 -4.83 3.37
C LEU A 423 -14.28 -3.91 4.04
N ALA A 424 -13.01 -3.95 3.60
CA ALA A 424 -11.99 -3.06 4.14
C ALA A 424 -12.36 -1.59 3.89
N LYS A 425 -12.92 -1.27 2.72
CA LYS A 425 -13.47 0.06 2.44
C LYS A 425 -14.63 0.43 3.37
N ALA A 426 -15.52 -0.51 3.68
CA ALA A 426 -16.60 -0.28 4.65
C ALA A 426 -16.05 0.12 6.03
N LEU A 427 -14.93 -0.47 6.46
CA LEU A 427 -14.26 -0.10 7.71
C LEU A 427 -13.26 1.06 7.58
N SER A 428 -13.15 1.66 6.39
CA SER A 428 -12.15 2.67 6.04
C SER A 428 -10.72 2.25 6.39
N ARG A 429 -10.37 0.99 6.10
CA ARG A 429 -9.06 0.39 6.31
C ARG A 429 -8.33 0.20 4.99
N GLN A 430 -7.02 0.48 4.98
CA GLN A 430 -6.16 0.11 3.86
C GLN A 430 -6.14 -1.42 3.68
N CYS A 431 -6.34 -1.89 2.44
CA CYS A 431 -6.27 -3.31 2.10
C CYS A 431 -5.22 -3.55 1.01
N VAL A 432 -4.09 -4.11 1.41
CA VAL A 432 -3.01 -4.48 0.49
C VAL A 432 -3.31 -5.85 -0.09
N VAL A 433 -3.45 -5.93 -1.41
CA VAL A 433 -3.70 -7.20 -2.08
C VAL A 433 -2.43 -7.71 -2.70
N PHE A 434 -2.07 -8.91 -2.30
CA PHE A 434 -0.83 -9.55 -2.68
C PHE A 434 -1.17 -10.83 -3.44
N ASN A 435 -0.70 -10.95 -4.68
CA ASN A 435 -0.85 -12.18 -5.44
C ASN A 435 0.29 -13.14 -5.04
N CYS A 436 -0.07 -14.29 -4.48
CA CYS A 436 0.88 -15.31 -4.07
C CYS A 436 1.40 -16.07 -5.30
N GLY A 437 2.64 -15.78 -5.69
CA GLY A 437 3.36 -16.52 -6.73
C GLY A 437 4.53 -17.35 -6.19
N ASP A 438 5.11 -18.19 -7.04
CA ASP A 438 6.18 -19.14 -6.70
C ASP A 438 7.44 -18.52 -6.07
N ASN A 439 7.68 -17.22 -6.30
CA ASN A 439 8.87 -16.50 -5.81
C ASN A 439 8.72 -15.92 -4.39
N LEU A 440 7.62 -16.26 -3.70
CA LEU A 440 7.31 -15.73 -2.38
C LEU A 440 8.10 -16.49 -1.30
N ASP A 441 9.16 -15.86 -0.78
CA ASP A 441 10.01 -16.45 0.26
C ASP A 441 9.61 -16.00 1.68
N TYR A 442 10.09 -16.72 2.69
CA TYR A 442 9.79 -16.43 4.09
C TYR A 442 10.36 -15.09 4.58
N LYS A 443 11.41 -14.56 3.92
CA LYS A 443 12.04 -13.28 4.29
C LYS A 443 11.17 -12.12 3.82
N PHE A 444 10.68 -12.20 2.60
CA PHE A 444 9.72 -11.27 2.02
C PHE A 444 8.46 -11.24 2.88
N MET A 445 7.89 -12.41 3.20
CA MET A 445 6.71 -12.49 4.07
C MET A 445 6.97 -11.93 5.46
N GLY A 446 8.14 -12.21 6.04
CA GLY A 446 8.54 -11.62 7.32
C GLY A 446 8.55 -10.09 7.28
N LYS A 447 9.11 -9.48 6.22
CA LYS A 447 9.09 -8.02 6.02
C LYS A 447 7.67 -7.50 5.78
N PHE A 448 6.89 -8.18 4.95
CA PHE A 448 5.51 -7.80 4.64
C PHE A 448 4.62 -7.81 5.89
N PHE A 449 4.69 -8.87 6.71
CA PHE A 449 3.93 -8.96 7.95
C PHE A 449 4.35 -7.93 9.01
N LYS A 450 5.64 -7.57 9.10
CA LYS A 450 6.08 -6.44 9.94
C LYS A 450 5.37 -5.15 9.53
N GLY A 451 5.35 -4.87 8.23
CA GLY A 451 4.65 -3.72 7.66
C GLY A 451 3.17 -3.72 7.99
N LEU A 452 2.46 -4.82 7.72
CA LEU A 452 1.03 -4.95 8.01
C LEU A 452 0.71 -4.73 9.49
N ALA A 453 1.45 -5.38 10.38
CA ALA A 453 1.22 -5.30 11.82
C ALA A 453 1.45 -3.88 12.35
N GLN A 454 2.46 -3.18 11.85
CA GLN A 454 2.78 -1.81 12.28
C GLN A 454 1.84 -0.76 11.67
N CYS A 455 1.39 -0.95 10.43
CA CYS A 455 0.41 -0.04 9.80
C CYS A 455 -1.02 -0.26 10.32
N GLY A 456 -1.34 -1.45 10.85
CA GLY A 456 -2.72 -1.86 11.08
C GLY A 456 -3.53 -1.99 9.79
N ALA A 457 -2.84 -2.28 8.68
CA ALA A 457 -3.41 -2.51 7.37
C ALA A 457 -3.89 -3.96 7.23
N TRP A 458 -4.86 -4.17 6.35
CA TRP A 458 -5.32 -5.52 6.00
C TRP A 458 -4.53 -6.05 4.83
N ALA A 459 -4.36 -7.36 4.76
CA ALA A 459 -3.85 -8.03 3.59
C ALA A 459 -4.83 -9.06 3.06
N CYS A 460 -5.00 -9.08 1.74
CA CYS A 460 -5.67 -10.16 1.02
C CYS A 460 -4.61 -10.90 0.22
N PHE A 461 -4.29 -12.12 0.62
CA PHE A 461 -3.43 -13.02 -0.13
C PHE A 461 -4.27 -13.74 -1.19
N ASP A 462 -4.15 -13.29 -2.44
CA ASP A 462 -4.80 -13.92 -3.57
C ASP A 462 -3.99 -15.15 -4.02
N GLU A 463 -4.69 -16.17 -4.51
CA GLU A 463 -4.07 -17.45 -4.95
C GLU A 463 -3.15 -18.10 -3.90
N PHE A 464 -3.50 -18.02 -2.61
CA PHE A 464 -2.67 -18.54 -1.50
C PHE A 464 -2.44 -20.07 -1.49
N ASN A 465 -3.20 -20.85 -2.28
CA ASN A 465 -3.23 -22.31 -2.20
C ASN A 465 -2.00 -23.01 -2.79
#